data_AF-A0A9Q3GAI8-F1
#
_entry.id   AF-A0A9Q3GAI8-F1
#
_cell.length_a   1.000
_cell.length_b   1.000
_cell.length_c   1.000
_cell.angle_alpha   90.00
_cell.angle_beta   90.00
_cell.angle_gamma   90.00
#
_symmetry.space_group_name_H-M   'P 1'
#
loop_
_entity.id
_entity.type
_entity.pdbx_description
1 polymer ?
#
loop_
_entity_poly.entity_id
_entity_poly.type
_entity_poly.pdbx_seq_one_letter_code
_entity_poly.pdbx_strand_id
1 'polypeptide(L)'
;MDAKLQHKLWNPKGYHHKHPQEKELLSICGLNGFKLISPKHTPTYLGETETETVIDLAWGNLQALKIIEELSVSQESHLSDNQPLIIKLTTNKEEVQTS
;
A
#
# COMPACT_ATOMS: atom_id res chain seq x y z
N MET A 1 1.61 -6.11 0.99
CA MET A 1 0.79 -7.34 0.96
C MET A 1 0.20 -7.44 -0.42
N ASP A 2 0.53 -8.48 -1.18
CA ASP A 2 -0.17 -8.78 -2.43
C ASP A 2 -1.55 -9.37 -2.10
N ALA A 3 -2.57 -8.52 -2.09
CA ALA A 3 -3.92 -8.89 -1.72
C ALA A 3 -4.66 -9.59 -2.87
N LYS A 4 -4.29 -9.28 -4.12
CA LYS A 4 -5.05 -9.64 -5.33
C LYS A 4 -6.53 -9.28 -5.26
N LEU A 5 -6.88 -8.30 -4.43
CA LEU A 5 -8.23 -7.79 -4.24
C LEU A 5 -8.36 -6.42 -4.88
N GLN A 6 -9.35 -6.28 -5.73
CA GLN A 6 -9.69 -5.04 -6.39
C GLN A 6 -10.78 -4.30 -5.62
N HIS A 7 -10.59 -2.99 -5.39
CA HIS A 7 -11.61 -2.16 -4.76
C HIS A 7 -11.44 -0.69 -5.13
N LYS A 8 -12.57 0.03 -5.24
CA LYS A 8 -12.62 1.46 -5.60
C LYS A 8 -11.84 2.41 -4.66
N LEU A 9 -11.54 1.97 -3.44
CA LEU A 9 -10.79 2.81 -2.48
C LEU A 9 -9.31 2.91 -2.80
N TRP A 10 -8.75 1.94 -3.52
CA TRP A 10 -7.33 1.88 -3.83
C TRP A 10 -7.03 1.80 -5.33
N ASN A 11 -7.89 1.16 -6.13
CA ASN A 11 -7.72 1.12 -7.59
C ASN A 11 -7.90 2.50 -8.25
N PRO A 12 -7.42 2.67 -9.50
CA PRO A 12 -7.66 3.86 -10.30
C PRO A 12 -9.14 4.25 -10.39
N LYS A 13 -9.39 5.54 -10.65
CA LYS A 13 -10.77 6.04 -10.84
C LYS A 13 -11.43 5.34 -12.03
N GLY A 14 -12.72 5.02 -11.90
CA GLY A 14 -13.46 4.26 -12.92
C GLY A 14 -13.42 2.74 -12.71
N TYR A 15 -12.69 2.25 -11.70
CA TYR A 15 -12.72 0.84 -11.36
C TYR A 15 -14.01 0.47 -10.62
N HIS A 16 -14.84 -0.38 -11.24
CA HIS A 16 -16.15 -0.77 -10.72
C HIS A 16 -16.20 -2.19 -10.16
N HIS A 17 -15.21 -3.02 -10.46
CA HIS A 17 -15.16 -4.40 -9.98
C HIS A 17 -14.89 -4.45 -8.47
N LYS A 18 -15.53 -5.43 -7.82
CA LYS A 18 -15.53 -5.63 -6.37
C LYS A 18 -15.53 -7.12 -6.07
N HIS A 19 -14.61 -7.56 -5.23
CA HIS A 19 -14.57 -8.91 -4.68
C HIS A 19 -15.18 -8.92 -3.27
N PRO A 20 -16.10 -9.84 -2.93
CA PRO A 20 -16.70 -9.90 -1.58
C PRO A 20 -15.70 -9.81 -0.43
N GLN A 21 -14.51 -10.39 -0.59
CA GLN A 21 -13.40 -10.43 0.36
C GLN A 21 -12.78 -9.05 0.67
N GLU A 22 -12.98 -8.04 -0.18
CA GLU A 22 -12.49 -6.67 0.02
C GLU A 22 -13.02 -6.04 1.33
N LYS A 23 -14.28 -6.32 1.66
CA LYS A 23 -15.01 -5.73 2.79
C LYS A 23 -14.58 -6.40 4.07
N GLU A 24 -14.39 -7.72 3.99
CA GLU A 24 -13.82 -8.50 5.07
C GLU A 24 -12.40 -8.02 5.39
N LEU A 25 -11.55 -7.82 4.38
CA LEU A 25 -10.21 -7.28 4.58
C LEU A 25 -10.24 -5.90 5.25
N LEU A 26 -11.05 -4.97 4.72
CA LEU A 26 -11.23 -3.64 5.31
C LEU A 26 -11.71 -3.71 6.77
N SER A 27 -12.67 -4.62 7.04
CA SER A 27 -13.22 -4.83 8.38
C SER A 27 -12.16 -5.38 9.34
N ILE A 28 -11.45 -6.45 8.96
CA ILE A 28 -10.45 -7.08 9.80
C ILE A 28 -9.30 -6.11 10.09
N CYS A 29 -8.77 -5.44 9.08
CA CYS A 29 -7.70 -4.46 9.28
C CYS A 29 -8.17 -3.30 10.19
N GLY A 30 -9.36 -2.76 9.94
CA GLY A 30 -9.93 -1.68 10.74
C GLY A 30 -10.16 -2.08 12.20
N LEU A 31 -10.74 -3.26 12.46
CA LEU A 31 -10.97 -3.80 13.81
C LEU A 31 -9.68 -4.01 14.59
N ASN A 32 -8.57 -4.32 13.89
CA ASN A 32 -7.26 -4.51 14.48
C ASN A 32 -6.41 -3.23 14.53
N GLY A 33 -7.02 -2.05 14.28
CA GLY A 33 -6.35 -0.75 14.40
C GLY A 33 -5.40 -0.40 13.26
N PHE A 34 -5.50 -1.10 12.12
CA PHE A 34 -4.75 -0.79 10.91
C PHE A 34 -5.56 0.11 9.98
N LYS A 35 -4.86 1.08 9.38
CA LYS A 35 -5.38 1.94 8.32
C LYS A 35 -4.70 1.57 7.02
N LEU A 36 -5.44 1.63 5.91
CA LEU A 36 -4.84 1.52 4.58
C LEU A 36 -3.98 2.77 4.34
N ILE A 37 -2.69 2.57 4.12
CA ILE A 37 -1.72 3.65 3.89
C ILE A 37 -1.21 3.71 2.46
N SER A 38 -1.47 2.68 1.63
CA SER A 38 -1.10 2.66 0.21
C SER A 38 -1.38 3.97 -0.53
N PRO A 39 -0.50 4.37 -1.47
CA PRO A 39 -0.80 5.45 -2.39
C PRO A 39 -2.10 5.14 -3.14
N LYS A 40 -3.07 6.04 -3.05
CA LYS A 40 -4.38 5.83 -3.65
C LYS A 40 -4.28 6.03 -5.15
N HIS A 41 -4.93 5.15 -5.92
CA HIS A 41 -5.07 5.27 -7.37
C HIS A 41 -3.75 5.16 -8.14
N THR A 42 -2.65 4.77 -7.50
CA THR A 42 -1.35 4.54 -8.15
C THR A 42 -1.17 3.03 -8.36
N PRO A 43 -1.20 2.53 -9.61
CA PRO A 43 -1.16 1.10 -9.92
C PRO A 43 0.08 0.42 -9.35
N THR A 44 -0.10 -0.77 -8.76
CA THR A 44 1.00 -1.65 -8.33
C THR A 44 1.17 -2.86 -9.26
N TYR A 45 0.29 -3.02 -10.24
CA TYR A 45 0.36 -4.05 -11.26
C TYR A 45 -0.03 -3.44 -12.60
N LEU A 46 0.85 -3.65 -13.59
CA LEU A 46 0.69 -3.22 -14.98
C LEU A 46 0.59 -4.48 -15.84
N GLY A 47 -0.64 -4.92 -16.15
CA GLY A 47 -0.84 -6.10 -16.98
C GLY A 47 -0.59 -5.86 -18.47
N GLU A 48 -0.44 -6.94 -19.24
CA GLU A 48 -0.13 -6.92 -20.68
C GLU A 48 -1.13 -6.14 -21.57
N THR A 49 -2.36 -5.90 -21.07
CA THR A 49 -3.47 -5.29 -21.82
C THR A 49 -3.94 -3.96 -21.20
N GLU A 50 -3.01 -3.10 -20.81
CA GLU A 50 -3.30 -1.77 -20.20
C GLU A 50 -4.14 -1.86 -18.92
N THR A 51 -4.19 -3.04 -18.30
CA THR A 51 -4.94 -3.24 -17.06
C THR A 51 -4.08 -2.78 -15.89
N GLU A 52 -4.34 -1.56 -15.45
CA GLU A 52 -3.70 -0.97 -14.29
C GLU A 52 -4.50 -1.27 -13.02
N THR A 53 -3.91 -2.00 -12.08
CA THR A 53 -4.56 -2.31 -10.80
C THR A 53 -3.65 -2.07 -9.61
N VAL A 54 -4.28 -1.83 -8.47
CA VAL A 54 -3.68 -1.75 -7.15
C VAL A 54 -4.07 -3.02 -6.43
N ILE A 55 -3.15 -3.99 -6.44
CA ILE A 55 -3.31 -5.29 -5.78
C ILE A 55 -2.33 -5.46 -4.62
N ASP A 56 -1.26 -4.67 -4.58
CA ASP A 56 -0.33 -4.59 -3.47
C ASP A 56 -0.75 -3.47 -2.52
N LEU A 57 -1.06 -3.85 -1.29
CA LEU A 57 -1.53 -2.95 -0.24
C LEU A 57 -0.55 -2.86 0.93
N ALA A 58 -0.42 -1.66 1.47
CA ALA A 58 0.30 -1.34 2.68
C ALA A 58 -0.69 -0.87 3.75
N TRP A 59 -0.54 -1.43 4.96
CA TRP A 59 -1.38 -1.14 6.11
C TRP A 59 -0.51 -0.66 7.28
N GLY A 60 -0.93 0.40 7.95
CA GLY A 60 -0.19 0.99 9.06
C GLY A 60 -1.07 1.17 10.29
N ASN A 61 -0.57 0.78 11.46
CA ASN A 61 -1.19 1.12 12.74
C ASN A 61 -0.68 2.48 13.24
N LEU A 62 -1.17 2.94 14.40
CA LEU A 62 -0.77 4.23 14.97
C LEU A 62 0.73 4.37 15.24
N GLN A 63 1.47 3.28 15.48
CA GLN A 63 2.92 3.34 15.71
C GLN A 63 3.67 3.46 14.39
N ALA A 64 3.29 2.66 13.38
CA ALA A 64 3.86 2.75 12.04
C ALA A 64 3.68 4.17 11.46
N LEU A 65 2.51 4.77 11.64
CA LEU A 65 2.21 6.13 11.15
C LEU A 65 3.10 7.22 11.78
N LYS A 66 3.78 6.96 12.90
CA LYS A 66 4.72 7.92 13.51
C LYS A 66 6.10 7.90 12.86
N ILE A 67 6.45 6.80 12.22
CA ILE A 67 7.79 6.58 11.65
C ILE A 67 7.80 6.55 10.13
N ILE A 68 6.64 6.48 9.47
CA ILE A 68 6.57 6.53 8.00
C ILE A 68 6.71 7.99 7.57
N GLU A 69 7.76 8.30 6.81
CA GLU A 69 7.96 9.60 6.16
C GLU A 69 7.23 9.65 4.83
N GLU A 70 7.37 8.58 4.05
CA GLU A 70 6.90 8.51 2.68
C GLU A 70 6.48 7.10 2.33
N LEU A 71 5.47 7.00 1.47
CA LEU A 71 5.09 5.76 0.80
C LEU A 71 4.81 6.08 -0.66
N SER A 72 5.48 5.39 -1.56
CA SER A 72 5.34 5.59 -3.01
C SER A 72 5.37 4.25 -3.76
N VAL A 73 4.93 4.28 -5.02
CA VAL A 73 5.07 3.15 -5.94
C VAL A 73 6.17 3.50 -6.92
N SER A 74 7.22 2.67 -6.99
CA SER A 74 8.28 2.81 -7.97
C SER A 74 7.74 2.53 -9.37
N GLN A 75 8.13 3.33 -10.35
CA GLN A 75 7.88 3.04 -11.77
C GLN A 75 8.99 2.18 -12.39
N GLU A 76 10.09 1.99 -11.66
CA GLU A 76 11.15 1.06 -12.04
C GLU A 76 10.77 -0.33 -11.53
N SER A 77 10.36 -1.18 -12.47
CA SER A 77 10.08 -2.59 -12.21
C SER A 77 11.37 -3.43 -12.24
N HIS A 78 11.46 -4.44 -11.37
CA HIS A 78 12.58 -5.37 -11.33
C HIS A 78 12.20 -6.71 -11.97
N LEU A 79 11.90 -6.67 -13.28
CA LEU A 79 11.59 -7.85 -14.11
C LEU A 79 10.23 -8.53 -13.79
N SER A 80 9.28 -7.80 -13.21
CA SER A 80 7.91 -8.26 -13.00
C SER A 80 6.88 -7.20 -13.37
N ASP A 81 5.67 -7.62 -13.69
CA ASP A 81 4.53 -6.73 -13.93
C ASP A 81 4.08 -5.97 -12.66
N ASN A 82 4.52 -6.43 -11.49
CA ASN A 82 4.33 -5.73 -10.22
C ASN A 82 5.32 -4.58 -10.05
N GLN A 83 4.79 -3.42 -9.68
CA GLN A 83 5.53 -2.23 -9.33
C GLN A 83 5.84 -2.21 -7.81
N PRO A 84 7.10 -2.01 -7.40
CA PRO A 84 7.48 -2.03 -5.99
C PRO A 84 6.81 -0.91 -5.16
N LEU A 85 6.35 -1.26 -3.96
CA LEU A 85 6.01 -0.26 -2.93
C LEU A 85 7.28 0.12 -2.15
N ILE A 86 7.62 1.40 -2.15
CA ILE A 86 8.75 1.96 -1.42
C ILE A 86 8.24 2.67 -0.17
N ILE A 87 8.69 2.21 1.00
CA ILE A 87 8.37 2.81 2.29
C ILE A 87 9.63 3.48 2.84
N LYS A 88 9.57 4.79 3.07
CA LYS A 88 10.64 5.51 3.75
C LYS A 88 10.28 5.67 5.23
N LEU A 89 11.18 5.22 6.09
CA LEU A 89 11.00 5.24 7.54
C LEU A 89 12.00 6.20 8.19
N THR A 90 11.55 7.01 9.15
CA THR A 90 12.42 7.69 10.09
C THR A 90 12.81 6.71 11.18
N THR A 91 14.11 6.46 11.31
CA THR A 91 14.67 5.90 12.53
C THR A 91 15.29 7.06 13.29
N ASN A 92 14.63 7.56 14.34
CA ASN A 92 15.31 8.45 15.28
C ASN A 92 16.44 7.65 15.92
N LYS A 93 17.67 7.80 15.42
CA LYS A 93 18.86 7.55 16.24
C LYS A 93 18.93 8.74 17.18
N GLU A 94 18.39 8.60 18.38
CA GLU A 94 18.97 9.34 19.49
C GLU A 94 20.41 8.82 19.62
N GLU A 95 21.36 9.50 18.97
CA GLU A 95 22.74 9.43 19.41
C GLU A 95 22.72 9.96 20.84
N VAL A 96 22.78 9.02 21.79
CA VAL A 96 23.11 9.32 23.17
C VAL A 96 24.48 9.98 23.13
N GLN A 97 24.51 11.30 23.12
CA GLN A 97 25.71 12.07 23.41
C GLN A 97 26.03 11.79 24.87
N THR A 98 26.87 10.78 25.11
CA THR A 98 27.55 10.60 26.38
C THR A 98 28.43 11.83 26.59
N SER A 99 27.99 12.70 27.49
CA SER A 99 28.78 13.82 28.03
C SER A 99 29.94 13.30 28.86
#